data_AF-A0A946MLY2-F1
#
_entry.id   AF-A0A946MLY2-F1
#
_cell.length_a   1.000
_cell.length_b   1.000
_cell.length_c   1.000
_cell.angle_alpha   90.00
_cell.angle_beta   90.00
_cell.angle_gamma   90.00
#
_symmetry.space_group_name_H-M   'P 1'
#
loop_
_entity.id
_entity.type
_entity.pdbx_description
1 polymer ?
#
loop_
_entity_poly.entity_id
_entity_poly.type
_entity_poly.pdbx_seq_one_letter_code
_entity_poly.pdbx_strand_id
1 'polypeptide(L)'
;MKKTSSTFYLLLIPVLLWLIVLIVVPHMDLMFKSFRLETDEGNMIFSLNNYLTFFQDEIYWLTFVKTALYSIFVTFLAFVVTFPVAFYLTKVIGKQYSGFMTLLLLIPIWIGELVTVYGWMILLRDNGVINNFLMKIGLINSPIEMLFTNFSMTIGLLYMSMLFMIVPMMSALDSLDDSLIEAASDLGASKWTIF
;
A
#
# COMPACT_ATOMS: atom_id res chain seq x y z
N MET A 1 24.43 31.77 -20.56
CA MET A 1 24.36 30.31 -20.77
C MET A 1 25.19 29.64 -19.67
N LYS A 2 24.53 29.11 -18.63
CA LYS A 2 25.21 28.64 -17.40
C LYS A 2 26.01 27.36 -17.70
N LYS A 3 27.31 27.36 -17.35
CA LYS A 3 28.20 26.18 -17.35
C LYS A 3 27.69 25.17 -16.32
N THR A 4 26.81 24.27 -16.75
CA THR A 4 26.41 23.09 -15.97
C THR A 4 26.85 21.88 -16.80
N SER A 5 28.07 21.38 -16.62
CA SER A 5 28.54 20.33 -17.56
C SER A 5 29.57 19.32 -17.07
N SER A 6 30.15 19.44 -15.87
CA SER A 6 31.11 18.41 -15.41
C SER A 6 30.91 18.03 -13.95
N THR A 7 30.73 19.00 -13.05
CA THR A 7 30.42 18.74 -11.64
C THR A 7 29.09 18.02 -11.46
N PHE A 8 28.08 18.35 -12.27
CA PHE A 8 26.78 17.68 -12.26
C PHE A 8 26.89 16.19 -12.62
N TYR A 9 27.64 15.86 -13.67
CA TYR A 9 27.89 14.46 -14.05
C TYR A 9 28.77 13.75 -13.02
N LEU A 10 29.80 14.41 -12.46
CA LEU A 10 30.64 13.84 -11.41
C LEU A 10 29.81 13.44 -10.17
N LEU A 11 28.79 14.23 -9.81
CA LEU A 11 27.88 13.93 -8.71
C LEU A 11 26.82 12.87 -9.08
N LEU A 12 26.40 12.82 -10.33
CA LEU A 12 25.43 11.82 -10.81
C LEU A 12 26.04 10.44 -11.04
N ILE A 13 27.29 10.37 -11.48
CA ILE A 13 27.98 9.10 -11.78
C ILE A 13 27.89 8.10 -10.62
N PRO A 14 28.22 8.43 -9.35
CA PRO A 14 28.12 7.46 -8.27
C PRO A 14 26.68 6.99 -8.02
N VAL A 15 25.68 7.86 -8.18
CA VAL A 15 24.26 7.50 -8.02
C VAL A 15 23.80 6.58 -9.15
N LEU A 16 24.15 6.92 -10.40
CA LEU A 16 23.81 6.10 -11.56
C LEU A 16 24.53 4.75 -11.53
N LEU A 17 25.80 4.72 -11.15
CA LEU A 17 26.56 3.50 -10.99
C LEU A 17 25.92 2.61 -9.92
N TRP A 18 25.54 3.19 -8.79
CA TRP A 18 24.84 2.47 -7.72
C TRP A 18 23.50 1.88 -8.20
N LEU A 19 22.67 2.66 -8.91
CA LEU A 19 21.40 2.19 -9.48
C LEU A 19 21.62 1.07 -10.51
N ILE A 20 22.61 1.23 -11.40
CA ILE A 20 22.90 0.23 -12.42
C ILE A 20 23.36 -1.07 -11.77
N VAL A 21 24.34 -1.00 -10.87
CA VAL A 21 24.97 -2.19 -10.28
C VAL A 21 24.02 -2.92 -9.33
N LEU A 22 23.25 -2.20 -8.51
CA LEU A 22 22.42 -2.84 -7.48
C LEU A 22 20.96 -3.08 -7.90
N ILE A 23 20.44 -2.34 -8.88
CA ILE A 23 19.06 -2.51 -9.33
C ILE A 23 19.03 -3.12 -10.74
N VAL A 24 19.67 -2.47 -11.71
CA VAL A 24 19.54 -2.89 -13.13
C VAL A 24 20.17 -4.26 -13.36
N VAL A 25 21.40 -4.49 -12.92
CA VAL A 25 22.11 -5.77 -13.13
C VAL A 25 21.35 -6.98 -12.58
N PRO A 26 20.87 -7.02 -11.32
CA PRO A 26 20.13 -8.18 -10.83
C PRO A 26 18.78 -8.38 -11.54
N HIS A 27 18.09 -7.30 -11.94
CA HIS A 27 16.85 -7.43 -12.73
C HIS A 27 17.12 -7.96 -14.13
N MET A 28 18.24 -7.56 -14.76
CA MET A 28 18.67 -8.13 -16.03
C MET A 28 18.98 -9.63 -15.88
N ASP A 29 19.64 -10.05 -14.79
CA ASP A 29 19.90 -11.47 -14.52
C ASP A 29 18.60 -12.27 -14.34
N LEU A 30 17.63 -11.74 -13.58
CA LEU A 30 16.30 -12.33 -13.46
C LEU A 30 15.58 -12.42 -14.81
N MET A 31 15.69 -11.38 -15.63
CA MET A 31 15.15 -11.38 -16.99
C MET A 31 15.78 -12.48 -17.84
N PHE A 32 17.11 -12.62 -17.83
CA PHE A 32 17.77 -13.71 -18.57
C PHE A 32 17.38 -15.09 -18.04
N LYS A 33 17.28 -15.26 -16.72
CA LYS A 33 16.82 -16.51 -16.08
C LYS A 33 15.39 -16.86 -16.48
N SER A 34 14.51 -15.88 -16.66
CA SER A 34 13.12 -16.12 -17.09
C SER A 34 13.03 -16.87 -18.44
N PHE A 35 14.03 -16.69 -19.32
CA PHE A 35 14.11 -17.36 -20.62
C PHE A 35 14.98 -18.62 -20.61
N ARG A 36 15.67 -18.92 -19.51
CA ARG A 36 16.49 -20.13 -19.39
C ARG A 36 15.65 -21.23 -18.77
N LEU A 37 15.64 -22.39 -19.42
CA LEU A 37 15.03 -23.59 -18.89
C LEU A 37 16.10 -24.65 -18.71
N GLU A 38 16.16 -25.23 -17.52
CA GLU A 38 17.00 -26.37 -17.22
C GLU A 38 16.24 -27.63 -17.65
N THR A 39 16.76 -28.31 -18.66
CA THR A 39 16.21 -29.60 -19.08
C THR A 39 16.59 -30.69 -18.08
N ASP A 40 15.88 -31.82 -18.07
CA ASP A 40 16.15 -32.95 -17.16
C ASP A 40 17.59 -33.51 -17.29
N GLU A 41 18.27 -33.21 -18.41
CA GLU A 41 19.67 -33.54 -18.69
C GLU A 41 20.68 -32.49 -18.17
N GLY A 42 20.22 -31.43 -17.51
CA GLY A 42 21.04 -30.32 -17.00
C GLY A 42 21.47 -29.31 -18.06
N ASN A 43 20.98 -29.42 -19.30
CA ASN A 43 21.29 -28.48 -20.37
C ASN A 43 20.42 -27.22 -20.27
N MET A 44 21.06 -26.06 -20.27
CA MET A 44 20.39 -24.75 -20.27
C MET A 44 19.99 -24.35 -21.69
N ILE A 45 18.70 -24.42 -21.99
CA ILE A 45 18.14 -23.98 -23.27
C ILE A 45 17.40 -22.65 -23.13
N PHE A 46 17.45 -21.82 -24.17
CA PHE A 46 16.62 -20.62 -24.24
C PHE A 46 15.21 -21.01 -24.69
N SER A 47 14.20 -20.77 -23.86
CA SER A 47 12.82 -21.18 -24.12
C SER A 47 11.81 -20.22 -23.47
N LEU A 48 10.64 -20.09 -24.10
CA LEU A 48 9.47 -19.38 -23.54
C LEU A 48 8.59 -20.29 -22.69
N ASN A 49 8.97 -21.55 -22.49
CA ASN A 49 8.13 -22.53 -21.80
C ASN A 49 7.85 -22.14 -20.34
N ASN A 50 8.76 -21.43 -19.65
CA ASN A 50 8.50 -20.90 -18.31
C ASN A 50 7.24 -20.00 -18.25
N TYR A 51 7.01 -19.20 -19.31
CA TYR A 51 5.81 -18.36 -19.42
C TYR A 51 4.56 -19.19 -19.69
N LEU A 52 4.66 -20.26 -20.49
CA LEU A 52 3.55 -21.18 -20.70
C LEU A 52 3.19 -21.90 -19.40
N THR A 53 4.17 -22.39 -18.65
CA THR A 53 3.97 -23.01 -17.33
C THR A 53 3.26 -22.06 -16.37
N PHE A 54 3.58 -20.76 -16.38
CA PHE A 54 2.88 -19.79 -15.54
C PHE A 54 1.37 -19.72 -15.80
N PHE A 55 0.94 -19.79 -17.07
CA PHE A 55 -0.49 -19.75 -17.42
C PHE A 55 -1.19 -21.11 -17.35
N GLN A 56 -0.44 -22.20 -17.48
CA GLN A 56 -0.98 -23.57 -17.48
C GLN A 56 -1.06 -24.17 -16.09
N ASP A 57 -0.11 -23.87 -15.22
CA ASP A 57 -0.11 -24.32 -13.83
C ASP A 57 -1.15 -23.53 -13.03
N GLU A 58 -2.14 -24.25 -12.53
CA GLU A 58 -3.24 -23.68 -11.75
C GLU A 58 -2.72 -22.91 -10.53
N ILE A 59 -1.66 -23.38 -9.86
CA ILE A 59 -1.16 -22.76 -8.63
C ILE A 59 -0.59 -21.37 -8.95
N TYR A 60 0.19 -21.23 -10.01
CA TYR A 60 0.78 -19.93 -10.39
C TYR A 60 -0.29 -18.94 -10.83
N TRP A 61 -1.15 -19.36 -11.76
CA TRP A 61 -2.19 -18.49 -12.28
C TRP A 61 -3.19 -18.06 -11.21
N LEU A 62 -3.66 -19.00 -10.38
CA LEU A 62 -4.63 -18.74 -9.33
C LEU A 62 -4.04 -17.89 -8.21
N THR A 63 -2.76 -18.07 -7.86
CA THR A 63 -2.08 -17.19 -6.89
C THR A 63 -1.94 -15.78 -7.43
N PHE A 64 -1.59 -15.61 -8.71
CA PHE A 64 -1.52 -14.31 -9.36
C PHE A 64 -2.87 -13.60 -9.36
N VAL A 65 -3.94 -14.27 -9.83
CA VAL A 65 -5.29 -13.70 -9.89
C VAL A 65 -5.81 -13.36 -8.50
N LYS A 66 -5.63 -14.25 -7.50
CA LYS A 66 -6.02 -13.95 -6.11
C LYS A 66 -5.30 -12.71 -5.60
N THR A 67 -3.99 -12.64 -5.79
CA THR A 67 -3.19 -11.48 -5.34
C THR A 67 -3.66 -10.19 -6.00
N ALA A 68 -3.88 -10.21 -7.31
CA ALA A 68 -4.38 -9.04 -8.06
C ALA A 68 -5.76 -8.58 -7.56
N LEU A 69 -6.69 -9.51 -7.36
CA LEU A 69 -8.02 -9.21 -6.83
C LEU A 69 -7.94 -8.65 -5.40
N TYR A 70 -7.11 -9.23 -4.53
CA TYR A 70 -6.87 -8.71 -3.19
C TYR A 70 -6.27 -7.31 -3.21
N SER A 71 -5.28 -7.04 -4.05
CA SER A 71 -4.65 -5.72 -4.17
C SER A 71 -5.65 -4.66 -4.61
N ILE A 72 -6.49 -4.96 -5.61
CA ILE A 72 -7.55 -4.04 -6.06
C ILE A 72 -8.57 -3.80 -4.95
N PHE A 73 -9.04 -4.88 -4.31
CA PHE A 73 -10.01 -4.79 -3.23
C PHE A 73 -9.49 -3.98 -2.03
N VAL A 74 -8.27 -4.25 -1.58
CA VAL A 74 -7.65 -3.53 -0.46
C VAL A 74 -7.37 -2.08 -0.84
N THR A 75 -6.94 -1.80 -2.07
CA THR A 75 -6.71 -0.43 -2.53
C THR A 75 -8.01 0.37 -2.55
N PHE A 76 -9.10 -0.24 -3.01
CA PHE A 76 -10.42 0.38 -2.97
C PHE A 76 -10.87 0.64 -1.52
N LEU A 77 -10.75 -0.34 -0.62
CA LEU A 77 -11.07 -0.14 0.79
C LEU A 77 -10.20 0.94 1.44
N ALA A 78 -8.89 0.94 1.17
CA ALA A 78 -7.97 1.95 1.67
C ALA A 78 -8.39 3.34 1.18
N PHE A 79 -8.78 3.48 -0.09
CA PHE A 79 -9.29 4.74 -0.63
C PHE A 79 -10.57 5.17 0.08
N VAL A 80 -11.56 4.29 0.20
CA VAL A 80 -12.85 4.57 0.84
C VAL A 80 -12.68 5.02 2.30
N VAL A 81 -11.72 4.47 3.04
CA VAL A 81 -11.48 4.84 4.43
C VAL A 81 -10.57 6.06 4.55
N THR A 82 -9.49 6.12 3.78
CA THR A 82 -8.48 7.19 3.88
C THR A 82 -8.97 8.50 3.28
N PHE A 83 -9.74 8.49 2.20
CA PHE A 83 -10.22 9.71 1.56
C PHE A 83 -11.07 10.60 2.50
N PRO A 84 -12.09 10.09 3.23
CA PRO A 84 -12.80 10.86 4.24
C PRO A 84 -11.89 11.46 5.32
N VAL A 85 -10.92 10.68 5.79
CA VAL A 85 -9.98 11.13 6.82
C VAL A 85 -9.11 12.25 6.27
N ALA A 86 -8.53 12.09 5.08
CA ALA A 86 -7.69 13.10 4.44
C ALA A 86 -8.48 14.38 4.13
N PHE A 87 -9.70 14.27 3.61
CA PHE A 87 -10.59 15.40 3.35
C PHE A 87 -10.93 16.15 4.63
N TYR A 88 -11.26 15.44 5.70
CA TYR A 88 -11.58 16.06 6.99
C TYR A 88 -10.38 16.84 7.56
N LEU A 89 -9.18 16.27 7.49
CA LEU A 89 -7.96 16.90 8.02
C LEU A 89 -7.50 18.12 7.22
N THR A 90 -7.75 18.14 5.92
CA THR A 90 -7.29 19.21 5.02
C THR A 90 -8.32 20.32 4.86
N LYS A 91 -9.60 19.96 4.68
CA LYS A 91 -10.68 20.89 4.30
C LYS A 91 -11.66 21.25 5.40
N VAL A 92 -11.76 20.46 6.48
CA VAL A 92 -12.78 20.67 7.52
C VAL A 92 -12.19 21.15 8.84
N ILE A 93 -11.08 20.55 9.27
CA ILE A 93 -10.48 20.88 10.56
C ILE A 93 -9.71 22.21 10.49
N GLY A 94 -9.71 22.97 11.59
CA GLY A 94 -8.93 24.21 11.65
C GLY A 94 -7.44 23.94 11.46
N LYS A 95 -6.75 24.80 10.68
CA LYS A 95 -5.31 24.66 10.33
C LYS A 95 -4.40 24.43 11.55
N GLN A 96 -4.78 24.96 12.72
CA GLN A 96 -4.06 24.78 13.99
C GLN A 96 -4.04 23.34 14.52
N TYR A 97 -5.05 22.51 14.20
CA TYR A 97 -5.14 21.11 14.64
C TYR A 97 -4.74 20.12 13.54
N SER A 98 -4.82 20.53 12.27
CA SER A 98 -4.50 19.67 11.12
C SER A 98 -3.09 19.09 11.19
N GLY A 99 -2.08 19.92 11.47
CA GLY A 99 -0.69 19.47 11.58
C GLY A 99 -0.45 18.46 12.70
N PHE A 100 -1.06 18.68 13.88
CA PHE A 100 -0.93 17.76 15.01
C PHE A 100 -1.62 16.41 14.76
N MET A 101 -2.84 16.44 14.20
CA MET A 101 -3.58 15.22 13.90
C MET A 101 -2.93 14.41 12.76
N THR A 102 -2.39 15.09 11.76
CA THR A 102 -1.57 14.47 10.71
C THR A 102 -0.35 13.79 11.33
N LEU A 103 0.35 14.46 12.24
CA LEU A 103 1.50 13.88 12.94
C LEU A 103 1.09 12.61 13.71
N LEU A 104 -0.02 12.62 14.43
CA LEU A 104 -0.54 11.44 15.12
C LEU A 104 -0.80 10.25 14.18
N LEU A 105 -1.31 10.52 12.98
CA LEU A 105 -1.56 9.49 11.96
C LEU A 105 -0.29 8.97 11.31
N LEU A 106 0.79 9.76 11.28
CA LEU A 106 2.08 9.34 10.74
C LEU A 106 2.94 8.61 11.78
N ILE A 107 2.68 8.74 13.09
CA ILE A 107 3.40 8.00 14.14
C ILE A 107 3.55 6.50 13.83
N PRO A 108 2.50 5.78 13.39
CA PRO A 108 2.62 4.34 13.18
C PRO A 108 3.47 3.95 11.96
N ILE A 109 3.74 4.87 11.03
CA ILE A 109 4.66 4.62 9.90
C ILE A 109 6.08 4.34 10.41
N TRP A 110 6.45 4.92 11.55
CA TRP A 110 7.77 4.76 12.16
C TRP A 110 7.91 3.45 12.96
N ILE A 111 6.79 2.77 13.23
CA ILE A 111 6.80 1.48 13.90
C ILE A 111 7.23 0.43 12.88
N GLY A 112 8.21 -0.40 13.22
CA GLY A 112 8.66 -1.47 12.33
C GLY A 112 7.51 -2.40 11.96
N GLU A 113 7.45 -2.82 10.69
CA GLU A 113 6.37 -3.63 10.15
C GLU A 113 6.08 -4.89 10.97
N LEU A 114 7.13 -5.57 11.45
CA LEU A 114 6.99 -6.74 12.31
C LEU A 114 6.23 -6.43 13.61
N VAL A 115 6.49 -5.28 14.25
CA VAL A 115 5.82 -4.89 15.50
C VAL A 115 4.33 -4.68 15.26
N THR A 116 3.97 -4.02 14.15
CA THR A 116 2.58 -3.85 13.73
C THR A 116 1.89 -5.20 13.49
N VAL A 117 2.57 -6.13 12.82
CA VAL A 117 2.05 -7.49 12.60
C VAL A 117 1.82 -8.20 13.93
N TYR A 118 2.80 -8.19 14.85
CA TYR A 118 2.62 -8.76 16.20
C TYR A 118 1.48 -8.11 16.99
N GLY A 119 1.31 -6.79 16.86
CA GLY A 119 0.20 -6.06 17.46
C GLY A 119 -1.15 -6.60 16.97
N TRP A 120 -1.33 -6.72 15.66
CA TRP A 120 -2.54 -7.31 15.08
C TRP A 120 -2.73 -8.77 15.48
N MET A 121 -1.66 -9.57 15.56
CA MET A 121 -1.76 -10.97 16.00
C MET A 121 -2.24 -11.09 17.44
N ILE A 122 -1.82 -10.20 18.35
CA ILE A 122 -2.29 -10.17 19.73
C ILE A 122 -3.78 -9.78 19.80
N LEU A 123 -4.21 -8.81 18.97
CA LEU A 123 -5.59 -8.33 18.95
C LEU A 123 -6.57 -9.35 18.35
N LEU A 124 -6.16 -10.05 17.29
CA LEU A 124 -6.99 -10.96 16.48
C LEU A 124 -6.94 -12.43 16.90
N ARG A 125 -6.11 -12.79 17.88
CA ARG A 125 -6.11 -14.16 18.44
C ARG A 125 -7.48 -14.49 19.05
N ASP A 126 -7.79 -15.77 19.20
CA ASP A 126 -9.06 -16.25 19.77
C ASP A 126 -9.36 -15.65 21.16
N ASN A 127 -8.34 -15.59 22.03
CA ASN A 127 -8.42 -14.94 23.35
C ASN A 127 -8.01 -13.45 23.32
N GLY A 128 -7.95 -12.86 22.13
CA GLY A 128 -7.52 -11.48 21.90
C GLY A 128 -8.55 -10.44 22.34
N VAL A 129 -8.14 -9.17 22.30
CA VAL A 129 -8.98 -8.04 22.74
C VAL A 129 -10.26 -7.94 21.90
N ILE A 130 -10.20 -8.21 20.59
CA ILE A 130 -11.34 -8.06 19.68
C ILE A 130 -12.41 -9.10 20.00
N ASN A 131 -12.06 -10.38 20.07
CA ASN A 131 -13.00 -11.46 20.43
C ASN A 131 -13.61 -11.21 21.82
N ASN A 132 -12.79 -10.85 22.81
CA ASN A 132 -13.28 -10.55 24.16
C ASN A 132 -14.25 -9.35 24.17
N PHE A 133 -13.98 -8.32 23.39
CA PHE A 133 -14.87 -7.16 23.26
C PHE A 133 -16.20 -7.54 22.60
N LEU A 134 -16.17 -8.29 21.49
CA LEU A 134 -17.35 -8.76 20.78
C LEU A 134 -18.24 -9.67 21.64
N MET A 135 -17.62 -10.55 22.45
CA MET A 135 -18.34 -11.38 23.41
C MET A 135 -18.99 -10.55 24.52
N LYS A 136 -18.29 -9.53 25.05
CA LYS A 136 -18.81 -8.66 26.12
C LYS A 136 -20.05 -7.87 25.70
N ILE A 137 -20.13 -7.44 24.44
CA ILE A 137 -21.28 -6.71 23.90
C ILE A 137 -22.38 -7.64 23.37
N GLY A 138 -22.21 -8.96 23.49
CA GLY A 138 -23.21 -9.96 23.10
C GLY A 138 -23.36 -10.16 21.59
N LEU A 139 -22.41 -9.69 20.77
CA LEU A 139 -22.46 -9.89 19.31
C LEU A 139 -22.10 -11.33 18.90
N ILE A 140 -21.25 -12.01 19.68
CA ILE A 140 -20.81 -13.38 19.42
C ILE A 140 -20.88 -14.21 20.70
N ASN A 141 -21.23 -15.49 20.56
CA ASN A 141 -21.35 -16.44 21.69
C ASN A 141 -20.06 -17.24 21.94
N SER A 142 -19.18 -17.31 20.94
CA SER A 142 -17.90 -18.00 21.00
C SER A 142 -16.83 -17.22 20.23
N PRO A 143 -15.54 -17.34 20.59
CA PRO A 143 -14.45 -16.72 19.84
C PRO A 143 -14.47 -17.13 18.37
N ILE A 144 -14.20 -16.17 17.48
CA ILE A 144 -14.03 -16.42 16.05
C ILE A 144 -12.53 -16.52 15.77
N GLU A 145 -12.12 -17.56 15.04
CA GLU A 145 -10.77 -17.71 14.55
C GLU A 145 -10.52 -16.67 13.44
N MET A 146 -9.96 -15.52 13.82
CA MET A 146 -9.65 -14.43 12.89
C MET A 146 -8.21 -14.51 12.37
N LEU A 147 -7.30 -15.05 13.18
CA LEU A 147 -5.89 -15.15 12.86
C LEU A 147 -5.64 -16.20 11.76
N PHE A 148 -4.66 -15.97 10.88
CA PHE A 148 -4.34 -16.84 9.74
C PHE A 148 -5.46 -17.02 8.71
N THR A 149 -6.46 -16.15 8.75
CA THR A 149 -7.53 -16.09 7.75
C THR A 149 -7.32 -14.93 6.78
N ASN A 150 -8.07 -14.96 5.67
CA ASN A 150 -8.17 -13.85 4.72
C ASN A 150 -8.54 -12.52 5.38
N PHE A 151 -9.29 -12.55 6.49
CA PHE A 151 -9.69 -11.36 7.23
C PHE A 151 -8.47 -10.68 7.89
N SER A 152 -7.63 -11.45 8.61
CA SER A 152 -6.41 -10.93 9.21
C SER A 152 -5.43 -10.36 8.17
N MET A 153 -5.31 -11.04 7.02
CA MET A 153 -4.51 -10.56 5.89
C MET A 153 -5.05 -9.23 5.35
N THR A 154 -6.36 -9.14 5.13
CA THR A 154 -7.01 -7.92 4.63
C THR A 154 -6.82 -6.75 5.59
N ILE A 155 -6.99 -6.95 6.90
CA ILE A 155 -6.77 -5.90 7.91
C ILE A 155 -5.33 -5.42 7.90
N GLY A 156 -4.36 -6.33 7.89
CA GLY A 156 -2.93 -5.97 7.89
C GLY A 156 -2.57 -5.15 6.64
N LEU A 157 -3.00 -5.61 5.46
CA LEU A 157 -2.75 -4.90 4.20
C LEU A 157 -3.48 -3.54 4.15
N LEU A 158 -4.73 -3.48 4.62
CA LEU A 158 -5.51 -2.25 4.66
C LEU A 158 -4.84 -1.22 5.56
N TYR A 159 -4.44 -1.60 6.77
CA TYR A 159 -3.76 -0.73 7.72
C TYR A 159 -2.50 -0.10 7.10
N MET A 160 -1.63 -0.92 6.52
CA MET A 160 -0.40 -0.43 5.88
C MET A 160 -0.71 0.47 4.68
N SER A 161 -1.64 0.03 3.81
CA SER A 161 -2.02 0.79 2.62
C SER A 161 -2.61 2.14 2.98
N MET A 162 -3.42 2.23 4.03
CA MET A 162 -4.01 3.49 4.49
C MET A 162 -2.94 4.49 4.95
N LEU A 163 -1.95 4.03 5.71
CA LEU A 163 -0.86 4.88 6.21
C LEU A 163 0.00 5.46 5.09
N PHE A 164 0.22 4.71 4.01
CA PHE A 164 0.94 5.23 2.84
C PHE A 164 0.05 6.09 1.96
N MET A 165 -1.24 5.77 1.80
CA MET A 165 -2.17 6.49 0.93
C MET A 165 -2.54 7.87 1.48
N ILE A 166 -2.56 8.06 2.80
CA ILE A 166 -2.99 9.33 3.40
C ILE A 166 -2.09 10.51 3.02
N VAL A 167 -0.78 10.29 2.91
CA VAL A 167 0.21 11.34 2.61
C VAL A 167 0.00 11.96 1.23
N PRO A 168 -0.01 11.19 0.11
CA PRO A 168 -0.28 11.76 -1.21
C PRO A 168 -1.72 12.29 -1.33
N MET A 169 -2.69 11.69 -0.63
CA MET A 169 -4.08 12.16 -0.64
C MET A 169 -4.20 13.55 -0.02
N MET A 170 -3.58 13.76 1.13
CA MET A 170 -3.53 15.07 1.79
C MET A 170 -2.84 16.10 0.90
N SER A 171 -1.69 15.75 0.31
CA SER A 171 -0.97 16.65 -0.61
C SER A 171 -1.82 17.06 -1.82
N ALA A 172 -2.57 16.11 -2.40
CA ALA A 172 -3.49 16.40 -3.50
C ALA A 172 -4.63 17.33 -3.07
N LEU A 173 -5.23 17.09 -1.91
CA LEU A 173 -6.33 17.91 -1.39
C LEU A 173 -5.88 19.32 -0.97
N ASP A 174 -4.71 19.45 -0.35
CA ASP A 174 -4.13 20.75 0.01
C ASP A 174 -3.80 21.61 -1.22
N SER A 175 -3.54 20.99 -2.37
CA SER A 175 -3.30 21.71 -3.62
C SER A 175 -4.56 22.34 -4.24
N LEU A 176 -5.75 21.89 -3.83
CA LEU A 176 -7.02 22.47 -4.26
C LEU A 176 -7.27 23.78 -3.52
N ASP A 177 -7.64 24.84 -4.24
CA ASP A 177 -8.03 26.11 -3.62
C ASP A 177 -9.36 25.96 -2.85
N ASP A 178 -9.41 26.48 -1.64
CA ASP A 178 -10.60 26.49 -0.79
C ASP A 178 -11.73 27.33 -1.44
N SER A 179 -11.40 28.30 -2.30
CA SER A 179 -12.36 29.10 -3.06
C SER A 179 -13.30 28.28 -3.95
N LEU A 180 -12.85 27.10 -4.43
CA LEU A 180 -13.68 26.17 -5.21
C LEU A 180 -14.79 25.54 -4.34
N ILE A 181 -14.47 25.25 -3.08
CA ILE A 181 -15.41 24.69 -2.10
C ILE A 181 -16.42 25.76 -1.67
N GLU A 182 -15.97 27.00 -1.48
CA GLU A 182 -16.82 28.15 -1.18
C GLU A 182 -17.78 28.42 -2.34
N ALA A 183 -17.29 28.49 -3.59
CA ALA A 183 -18.11 28.70 -4.77
C ALA A 183 -19.17 27.60 -4.96
N ALA A 184 -18.81 26.33 -4.72
CA ALA A 184 -19.77 25.23 -4.75
C ALA A 184 -20.86 25.38 -3.68
N SER A 185 -20.47 25.79 -2.47
CA SER A 185 -21.40 26.06 -1.37
C SER A 185 -22.35 27.22 -1.69
N ASP A 186 -21.85 28.29 -2.31
CA ASP A 186 -22.64 29.46 -2.74
C ASP A 186 -23.65 29.12 -3.83
N LEU A 187 -23.33 28.16 -4.71
CA LEU A 187 -24.26 27.61 -5.70
C LEU A 187 -25.28 26.64 -5.12
N GLY A 188 -25.28 26.43 -3.79
CA GLY A 188 -26.22 25.56 -3.08
C GLY A 188 -25.85 24.08 -3.07
N ALA A 189 -24.59 23.73 -3.37
CA ALA A 189 -24.13 22.34 -3.28
C ALA A 189 -24.14 21.86 -1.81
N SER A 190 -24.59 20.63 -1.60
CA SER A 190 -24.55 20.01 -0.29
C SER A 190 -23.12 19.56 0.06
N LYS A 191 -22.81 19.36 1.35
CA LYS A 191 -21.49 18.86 1.80
C LYS A 191 -21.11 17.52 1.16
N TRP A 192 -22.09 16.67 0.85
CA TRP A 192 -21.89 15.39 0.15
C TRP A 192 -21.60 15.53 -1.34
N THR A 193 -22.02 16.65 -1.95
CA THR A 193 -21.76 16.96 -3.35
C THR A 193 -20.36 17.58 -3.53
N ILE A 194 -19.90 18.30 -2.50
CA ILE A 194 -18.57 18.90 -2.43
C ILE A 194 -17.50 17.85 -2.10
N PHE A 195 -17.86 16.86 -1.27
CA PHE A 195 -17.04 15.70 -0.94
C PHE A 195 -16.86 14.77 -2.14
#